data_AF-A0A5C6ADD4-F1
#
_entry.id   AF-A0A5C6ADD4-F1
#
_cell.length_a   1.000
_cell.length_b   1.000
_cell.length_c   1.000
_cell.angle_alpha   90.00
_cell.angle_beta   90.00
_cell.angle_gamma   90.00
#
_symmetry.space_group_name_H-M   'P 1'
#
loop_
_entity.id
_entity.type
_entity.pdbx_description
1 polymer ?
#
loop_
_entity_poly.entity_id
_entity_poly.type
_entity_poly.pdbx_seq_one_letter_code
_entity_poly.pdbx_strand_id
1 'polypeptide(L)'
;MNAAASFSQDEIRLAHELKAAGLPWHPRPGHYVWDGEPLIQHDSPFHDRVFFILDLKHFLRRSETIERLVESMVWLPTWEQCRVELADRSVPSNEVVAHLQATDAFANQNERLELYVLLLRTLA
;
A
#
# COMPACT_ATOMS: atom_id res chain seq x y z
N MET A 1 -2.46 15.29 -9.77
CA MET A 1 -3.69 14.78 -9.14
C MET A 1 -3.36 14.49 -7.68
N ASN A 2 -3.92 15.28 -6.76
CA ASN A 2 -3.65 15.28 -5.31
C ASN A 2 -4.50 14.19 -4.64
N ALA A 3 -3.91 13.10 -4.12
CA ALA A 3 -4.59 12.18 -3.18
C ALA A 3 -3.65 11.19 -2.48
N ALA A 4 -2.42 11.58 -2.11
CA ALA A 4 -1.61 10.73 -1.23
C ALA A 4 -2.22 10.62 0.19
N ALA A 5 -3.15 11.51 0.55
CA ALA A 5 -3.59 11.71 1.93
C ALA A 5 -4.79 10.86 2.39
N SER A 6 -5.46 10.11 1.51
CA SER A 6 -6.60 9.26 1.91
C SER A 6 -6.60 7.93 1.17
N PHE A 7 -6.82 6.86 1.93
CA PHE A 7 -7.04 5.51 1.43
C PHE A 7 -8.49 5.11 1.76
N SER A 8 -9.19 4.52 0.79
CA SER A 8 -10.52 4.00 1.02
C SER A 8 -10.48 2.71 1.86
N GLN A 9 -11.61 2.32 2.45
CA GLN A 9 -11.73 1.07 3.18
C GLN A 9 -11.47 -0.15 2.28
N ASP A 10 -11.87 -0.08 1.00
CA ASP A 10 -11.56 -1.13 0.04
C ASP A 10 -10.07 -1.21 -0.30
N GLU A 11 -9.37 -0.08 -0.36
CA GLU A 11 -7.91 -0.07 -0.54
C GLU A 11 -7.21 -0.68 0.67
N ILE A 12 -7.61 -0.33 1.89
CA ILE A 12 -7.05 -0.93 3.10
C ILE A 12 -7.31 -2.44 3.12
N ARG A 13 -8.53 -2.89 2.82
CA ARG A 13 -8.88 -4.31 2.72
C ARG A 13 -8.01 -5.05 1.69
N LEU A 14 -7.89 -4.52 0.47
CA LEU A 14 -7.04 -5.14 -0.55
C LEU A 14 -5.55 -5.12 -0.18
N ALA A 15 -5.07 -4.10 0.55
CA ALA A 15 -3.70 -4.09 1.05
C ALA A 15 -3.44 -5.21 2.07
N HIS A 16 -4.43 -5.55 2.91
CA HIS A 16 -4.35 -6.73 3.77
C HIS A 16 -4.24 -8.01 2.94
N GLU A 17 -5.04 -8.14 1.88
CA GLU A 17 -4.97 -9.29 0.97
C GLU A 17 -3.59 -9.36 0.29
N LEU A 18 -3.02 -8.23 -0.14
CA LEU A 18 -1.68 -8.17 -0.73
C LEU A 18 -0.62 -8.66 0.24
N LYS A 19 -0.68 -8.21 1.50
CA LYS A 19 0.21 -8.68 2.55
C LYS A 19 0.06 -10.19 2.79
N ALA A 20 -1.18 -10.68 2.86
CA ALA A 20 -1.46 -12.10 3.05
C ALA A 20 -0.99 -12.96 1.87
N ALA A 21 -1.06 -12.43 0.64
CA ALA A 21 -0.54 -13.04 -0.57
C ALA A 21 1.00 -12.94 -0.70
N GLY A 22 1.68 -12.32 0.27
CA GLY A 22 3.13 -12.26 0.33
C GLY A 22 3.76 -11.15 -0.52
N LEU A 23 3.04 -10.04 -0.78
CA LEU A 23 3.64 -8.84 -1.37
C LEU A 23 4.87 -8.42 -0.53
N PRO A 24 6.11 -8.53 -1.06
CA PRO A 24 7.30 -8.08 -0.33
C PRO A 24 7.18 -6.60 0.01
N TRP A 25 7.45 -6.29 1.27
CA TRP A 25 7.50 -4.91 1.74
C TRP A 25 8.73 -4.70 2.61
N HIS A 26 9.56 -3.73 2.20
CA HIS A 26 10.70 -3.27 2.97
C HIS A 26 10.37 -1.86 3.52
N PRO A 27 10.18 -1.69 4.84
CA PRO A 27 9.86 -0.39 5.43
C PRO A 27 10.93 0.65 5.14
N ARG A 28 10.54 1.81 4.61
CA ARG A 28 11.44 2.94 4.33
C ARG A 28 10.65 4.27 4.34
N PRO A 29 11.34 5.41 4.50
CA PRO A 29 10.70 6.71 4.35
C PRO A 29 9.98 6.84 3.00
N GLY A 30 8.80 7.48 3.00
CA GLY A 30 7.96 7.59 1.80
C GLY A 30 6.86 6.53 1.67
N HIS A 31 6.77 5.58 2.61
CA HIS A 31 5.71 4.57 2.61
C HIS A 31 4.55 4.97 3.51
N TYR A 32 3.33 4.75 3.03
CA TYR A 32 2.13 4.76 3.87
C TYR A 32 1.90 3.38 4.46
N VAL A 33 1.48 3.32 5.71
CA VAL A 33 1.20 2.08 6.41
C VAL A 33 -0.11 2.19 7.17
N TRP A 34 -0.88 1.12 7.22
CA TRP A 34 -1.97 0.98 8.15
C TRP A 34 -1.48 0.25 9.39
N ASP A 35 -1.64 0.88 10.55
CA ASP A 35 -1.32 0.30 11.85
C ASP A 35 -2.47 -0.64 12.23
N GLY A 36 -2.27 -1.96 12.10
CA GLY A 36 -3.32 -2.94 12.37
C GLY A 36 -3.37 -3.40 13.81
N GLU A 37 -2.21 -3.69 14.37
CA GLU A 37 -2.02 -3.80 15.82
C GLU A 37 -1.72 -2.40 16.35
N PRO A 38 -2.27 -1.95 17.49
CA PRO A 38 -2.09 -0.58 18.00
C PRO A 38 -0.69 -0.32 18.56
N LEU A 39 0.33 -0.46 17.69
CA LEU A 39 1.70 -0.09 18.01
C LEU A 39 1.84 1.43 18.13
N ILE A 40 1.05 2.20 17.37
CA ILE A 40 1.06 3.65 17.43
C ILE A 40 -0.14 4.13 18.26
N GLN A 41 0.14 4.49 19.50
CA GLN A 41 -0.87 4.91 20.49
C GLN A 41 -1.43 6.32 20.27
N HIS A 42 -0.87 7.09 19.34
CA HIS A 42 -1.33 8.45 19.07
C HIS A 42 -2.24 8.43 17.84
N ASP A 43 -3.22 9.32 17.81
CA ASP A 43 -4.10 9.47 16.66
C ASP A 43 -3.28 9.73 15.40
N SER A 44 -3.71 9.10 14.32
CA SER A 44 -3.10 9.33 13.02
C SER A 44 -3.33 10.78 12.59
N PRO A 45 -2.30 11.46 12.02
CA PRO A 45 -2.50 12.73 11.33
C PRO A 45 -3.29 12.58 10.01
N PHE A 46 -3.55 11.35 9.57
CA PHE A 46 -4.42 10.95 8.47
C PHE A 46 -5.67 10.23 9.01
N HIS A 47 -6.57 9.81 8.12
CA HIS A 47 -7.75 9.04 8.51
C HIS A 47 -7.38 7.59 8.88
N ASP A 48 -8.19 6.95 9.73
CA ASP A 48 -8.22 5.50 9.97
C ASP A 48 -6.86 4.80 10.21
N ARG A 49 -6.05 5.29 11.17
CA ARG A 49 -4.78 4.64 11.59
C ARG A 49 -3.75 4.49 10.46
N VAL A 50 -3.87 5.29 9.40
CA VAL A 50 -2.87 5.37 8.33
C VAL A 50 -1.71 6.25 8.77
N PHE A 51 -0.47 5.80 8.71
CA PHE A 51 0.70 6.61 9.03
C PHE A 51 1.62 6.72 7.82
N PHE A 52 2.34 7.83 7.74
CA PHE A 52 3.40 8.03 6.75
C PHE A 52 4.76 7.87 7.42
N ILE A 53 5.60 7.01 6.89
CA ILE A 53 6.97 6.84 7.40
C ILE A 53 7.80 8.04 6.95
N LEU A 54 8.01 8.99 7.86
CA LEU A 54 8.97 10.10 7.68
C LEU A 54 10.38 9.70 8.12
N ASP A 55 10.47 9.05 9.29
CA ASP A 55 11.71 8.54 9.87
C ASP A 55 11.48 7.13 10.38
N LEU A 56 12.16 6.16 9.76
CA LEU A 56 12.07 4.75 10.13
C LEU A 56 12.55 4.50 11.57
N LYS A 57 13.50 5.30 12.09
CA LYS A 57 13.98 5.16 13.46
C LYS A 57 12.86 5.38 14.47
N HIS A 58 11.91 6.27 14.16
CA HIS A 58 10.77 6.54 15.04
C HIS A 58 9.81 5.34 15.14
N PHE A 59 9.59 4.65 14.03
CA PHE A 59 8.80 3.42 13.99
C PHE A 59 9.52 2.28 14.71
N LEU A 60 10.83 2.12 14.48
CA LEU A 60 11.64 1.08 15.11
C LEU A 60 11.76 1.21 16.63
N ARG A 61 11.68 2.43 17.19
CA ARG A 61 11.62 2.59 18.66
C ARG A 61 10.39 1.92 19.29
N ARG A 62 9.33 1.67 18.52
CA ARG A 62 8.08 1.05 18.99
C ARG A 62 8.00 -0.43 18.62
N SER A 63 8.40 -0.78 17.39
CA SER A 63 8.40 -2.18 16.95
C SER A 63 9.61 -2.97 17.45
N GLU A 64 10.66 -2.29 17.91
CA GLU A 64 11.97 -2.81 18.32
C GLU A 64 12.80 -3.39 17.16
N THR A 65 12.17 -4.12 16.24
CA THR A 65 12.78 -4.77 15.07
C THR A 65 12.05 -4.42 13.78
N ILE A 66 12.71 -4.64 12.64
CA ILE A 66 12.10 -4.47 11.30
C ILE A 66 11.06 -5.56 11.07
N GLU A 67 11.36 -6.79 11.49
CA GLU A 67 10.52 -7.96 11.36
C GLU A 67 9.18 -7.71 12.05
N ARG A 68 9.22 -7.23 13.30
CA ARG A 68 8.01 -6.88 14.05
C ARG A 68 7.22 -5.74 13.40
N LEU A 69 7.91 -4.79 12.77
CA LEU A 69 7.26 -3.70 12.04
C LEU A 69 6.50 -4.24 10.82
N VAL A 70 7.14 -5.12 10.05
CA VAL A 70 6.54 -5.79 8.88
C VAL A 70 5.35 -6.65 9.29
N GLU A 71 5.46 -7.38 10.40
CA GLU A 71 4.37 -8.18 10.97
C GLU A 71 3.17 -7.33 11.38
N SER A 72 3.40 -6.19 12.02
CA SER A 72 2.33 -5.41 12.67
C SER A 72 1.64 -4.39 11.75
N MET A 73 2.32 -4.00 10.66
CA MET A 73 1.86 -2.96 9.74
C MET A 73 1.44 -3.54 8.40
N VAL A 74 0.49 -2.90 7.73
CA VAL A 74 0.14 -3.19 6.35
C VAL A 74 0.64 -2.06 5.46
N TRP A 75 1.44 -2.38 4.45
CA TRP A 75 1.87 -1.38 3.49
C TRP A 75 0.70 -0.93 2.60
N LEU A 76 0.54 0.37 2.44
CA LEU A 76 -0.42 0.99 1.54
C LEU A 76 0.34 1.63 0.36
N PRO A 77 0.69 0.87 -0.69
CA PRO A 77 1.48 1.40 -1.79
C PRO A 77 0.73 2.51 -2.54
N THR A 78 1.43 3.59 -2.86
CA THR A 78 0.89 4.62 -3.76
C THR A 78 0.72 4.08 -5.18
N TRP A 79 0.04 4.83 -6.06
CA TRP A 79 -0.08 4.49 -7.48
C TRP A 79 1.30 4.25 -8.14
N GLU A 80 2.28 5.09 -7.82
CA GLU A 80 3.64 4.99 -8.35
C GLU A 80 4.35 3.74 -7.83
N GLN A 81 4.20 3.44 -6.53
CA GLN A 81 4.77 2.25 -5.91
C GLN A 81 4.15 0.98 -6.48
N CYS A 82 2.84 0.95 -6.70
CA CYS A 82 2.17 -0.19 -7.34
C CYS A 82 2.73 -0.48 -8.73
N ARG A 83 2.99 0.57 -9.52
CA ARG A 83 3.58 0.40 -10.86
C ARG A 83 5.01 -0.12 -10.83
N VAL A 84 5.81 0.28 -9.84
CA VAL A 84 7.13 -0.30 -9.63
C VAL A 84 7.01 -1.79 -9.32
N GLU A 85 6.13 -2.15 -8.37
CA GLU A 85 5.91 -3.55 -8.02
C GLU A 85 5.40 -4.39 -9.21
N LEU A 86 4.48 -3.85 -10.01
CA LEU A 86 3.99 -4.52 -11.24
C LEU A 86 5.12 -4.71 -12.27
N ALA A 87 5.94 -3.69 -12.48
CA ALA A 87 7.08 -3.77 -13.40
C ALA A 87 8.12 -4.80 -12.93
N ASP A 88 8.43 -4.86 -11.63
CA ASP A 88 9.33 -5.85 -11.03
C ASP A 88 8.80 -7.28 -11.21
N ARG A 89 7.49 -7.44 -11.42
CA ARG A 89 6.82 -8.71 -11.73
C ARG A 89 6.59 -8.93 -13.23
N SER A 90 7.30 -8.18 -14.08
CA SER A 90 7.23 -8.27 -15.54
C SER A 90 5.85 -7.93 -16.13
N VAL A 91 4.98 -7.23 -15.40
CA VAL A 91 3.73 -6.71 -15.95
C VAL A 91 4.05 -5.43 -16.73
N PRO A 92 3.89 -5.43 -18.07
CA PRO A 92 4.29 -4.31 -18.89
C PRO A 92 3.30 -3.15 -18.78
N SER A 93 3.75 -1.92 -19.03
CA SER A 93 2.92 -0.72 -18.82
C SER A 93 1.67 -0.68 -19.70
N ASN A 94 1.69 -1.29 -20.88
CA ASN A 94 0.50 -1.40 -21.75
C ASN A 94 -0.57 -2.31 -21.14
N GLU A 95 -0.18 -3.37 -20.42
CA GLU A 95 -1.14 -4.23 -19.71
C GLU A 95 -1.77 -3.50 -18.53
N VAL A 96 -0.98 -2.73 -17.78
CA VAL A 96 -1.51 -1.86 -16.72
C VAL A 96 -2.52 -0.85 -17.27
N VAL A 97 -2.20 -0.18 -18.38
CA VAL A 97 -3.12 0.76 -19.03
C VAL A 97 -4.38 0.05 -19.52
N ALA A 98 -4.24 -1.12 -20.17
CA ALA A 98 -5.38 -1.90 -20.65
C ALA A 98 -6.28 -2.34 -19.49
N HIS A 99 -5.71 -2.73 -18.36
CA HIS A 99 -6.46 -3.08 -17.16
C HIS A 99 -7.27 -1.88 -16.64
N LEU A 100 -6.62 -0.73 -16.44
CA LEU A 100 -7.28 0.49 -15.95
C LEU A 100 -8.37 1.00 -16.90
N GLN A 101 -8.19 0.83 -18.21
CA GLN A 101 -9.21 1.14 -19.21
C GLN A 101 -10.39 0.14 -19.16
N ALA A 102 -10.09 -1.15 -19.03
CA ALA A 102 -11.12 -2.20 -19.01
C ALA A 102 -12.01 -2.14 -17.76
N THR A 103 -11.53 -1.53 -16.66
CA THR A 103 -12.28 -1.35 -15.41
C THR A 103 -12.85 0.06 -15.23
N ASP A 104 -12.74 0.90 -16.27
CA ASP A 104 -13.16 2.32 -16.23
C ASP A 104 -12.53 3.10 -15.04
N ALA A 105 -11.31 2.73 -14.65
CA ALA A 105 -10.73 3.16 -13.39
C ALA A 105 -10.51 4.69 -13.30
N PHE A 106 -10.19 5.31 -14.45
CA PHE A 106 -10.03 6.75 -14.56
C PHE A 106 -11.35 7.51 -14.36
N ALA A 107 -12.46 6.95 -14.87
CA ALA A 107 -13.78 7.56 -14.70
C ALA A 107 -14.27 7.41 -13.25
N ASN A 108 -13.96 6.28 -12.63
CA ASN A 108 -14.31 5.95 -11.25
C ASN A 108 -13.34 6.54 -10.21
N GLN A 109 -12.21 7.12 -10.64
CA GLN A 109 -11.15 7.66 -9.77
C GLN A 109 -10.64 6.63 -8.74
N ASN A 110 -10.57 5.36 -9.13
CA ASN A 110 -10.17 4.23 -8.28
C ASN A 110 -8.94 3.51 -8.84
N GLU A 111 -8.07 4.20 -9.58
CA GLU A 111 -6.94 3.58 -10.28
C GLU A 111 -6.03 2.79 -9.32
N ARG A 112 -5.75 3.34 -8.14
CA ARG A 112 -4.91 2.65 -7.14
C ARG A 112 -5.57 1.37 -6.60
N LEU A 113 -6.89 1.37 -6.42
CA LEU A 113 -7.65 0.17 -6.04
C LEU A 113 -7.51 -0.93 -7.11
N GLU A 114 -7.68 -0.57 -8.38
CA GLU A 114 -7.52 -1.51 -9.49
C GLU A 114 -6.07 -2.00 -9.63
N LEU A 115 -5.09 -1.14 -9.35
CA LEU A 115 -3.69 -1.58 -9.27
C LEU A 115 -3.45 -2.61 -8.14
N TYR A 116 -4.15 -2.51 -7.01
CA TYR A 116 -4.07 -3.53 -5.95
C TYR A 116 -4.67 -4.86 -6.43
N VAL A 117 -5.80 -4.82 -7.15
CA VAL A 117 -6.40 -6.00 -7.77
C VAL A 117 -5.43 -6.65 -8.77
N LEU A 118 -4.77 -5.85 -9.60
CA LEU A 118 -3.80 -6.36 -10.56
C LEU A 118 -2.58 -6.96 -9.85
N LEU A 119 -2.05 -6.31 -8.82
CA LEU A 119 -0.96 -6.86 -8.00
C LEU A 119 -1.33 -8.19 -7.35
N LEU A 120 -2.53 -8.33 -6.80
CA LEU A 120 -2.99 -9.60 -6.22
C LEU A 120 -2.94 -10.75 -7.22
N ARG A 121 -3.33 -10.50 -8.49
CA ARG A 121 -3.27 -11.51 -9.55
C ARG A 121 -1.85 -11.97 -9.88
N THR A 122 -0.84 -11.15 -9.59
CA THR A 122 0.58 -11.51 -9.79
C THR A 122 1.18 -12.29 -8.63
N LEU A 123 0.48 -12.37 -7.49
CA LEU A 123 0.93 -13.02 -6.26
C LEU A 123 0.19 -14.36 -5.98
N ALA A 124 -0.91 -14.62 -6.68
CA ALA A 124 -1.67 -15.86 -6.65
C ALA A 124 -1.11 -16.90 -7.63
#